data_AF-A0A8I6RTP0-F1
#
_entry.id   AF-A0A8I6RTP0-F1
#
_cell.length_a   1.000
_cell.length_b   1.000
_cell.length_c   1.000
_cell.angle_alpha   90.00
_cell.angle_beta   90.00
_cell.angle_gamma   90.00
#
_symmetry.space_group_name_H-M   'P 1'
#
loop_
_entity.id
_entity.type
_entity.pdbx_description
1 polymer ?
#
loop_
_entity_poly.entity_id
_entity_poly.type
_entity_poly.pdbx_seq_one_letter_code
_entity_poly.pdbx_strand_id
1 'polypeptide(L)'
;MVLLANYLYPISGMRGIALQIKEHWCCIKTGVVKFLLRVYRPLDNLERAMMQLQNLWTMINQMMFFILCDLVLVPGQRVTCLYTLMFYNVIAYCVSYIKELIEKEDWSPYVHITEHSNIKHLAMSATKIVLEWTKAVTFIITVVFMLLVFGLEQGLENYKPTLLYTIFTWTYYLITEKVFIELSLSFITYLQISYLDNLESLWVPVIMQVSTAIISLLFAIPVLLNSQYKCFLLGIYNNVYLRLKDTYYKSFNDLNTERNILKQYRYATRDELVKFDDVCAICLNPMKLARFTPCHHIFHGDCLRKCLKTSNQCPICKREFVFE
;
A
#
# COMPACT_ATOMS: atom_id res chain seq x y z
N MET A 1 9.74 -11.74 82.10
CA MET A 1 9.49 -12.16 80.70
C MET A 1 8.25 -11.42 80.21
N VAL A 2 8.18 -11.13 78.92
CA VAL A 2 7.11 -10.44 78.16
C VAL A 2 7.35 -8.94 77.93
N LEU A 3 8.04 -8.70 76.81
CA LEU A 3 7.89 -7.56 75.90
C LEU A 3 6.43 -7.33 75.49
N LEU A 4 6.05 -6.07 75.19
CA LEU A 4 5.31 -5.69 73.96
C LEU A 4 5.30 -4.14 73.88
N ALA A 5 6.07 -3.54 72.97
CA ALA A 5 5.67 -3.16 71.61
C ALA A 5 4.73 -1.94 71.57
N ASN A 6 5.33 -0.75 71.49
CA ASN A 6 4.63 0.48 71.13
C ASN A 6 5.45 1.20 70.04
N TYR A 7 5.30 0.76 68.79
CA TYR A 7 5.80 1.46 67.60
C TYR A 7 4.61 1.82 66.70
N LEU A 8 4.14 3.05 66.83
CA LEU A 8 3.21 3.69 65.90
C LEU A 8 3.96 4.06 64.61
N TYR A 9 3.53 3.48 63.49
CA TYR A 9 4.10 3.66 62.14
C TYR A 9 3.78 5.05 61.52
N PRO A 10 4.73 5.72 60.84
CA PRO A 10 4.52 6.99 60.13
C PRO A 10 4.24 6.78 58.61
N ILE A 11 3.38 5.84 58.22
CA ILE A 11 3.18 5.46 56.81
C ILE A 11 2.12 6.33 56.08
N SER A 12 1.21 6.98 56.80
CA SER A 12 0.13 7.78 56.19
C SER A 12 0.60 9.08 55.54
N GLY A 13 1.57 9.78 56.16
CA GLY A 13 2.12 11.05 55.65
C GLY A 13 2.90 10.89 54.34
N MET A 14 3.68 9.80 54.21
CA MET A 14 4.45 9.54 52.97
C MET A 14 3.55 9.21 51.78
N ARG A 15 2.38 8.60 52.03
CA ARG A 15 1.43 8.25 50.96
C ARG A 15 0.75 9.50 50.37
N GLY A 16 0.47 10.51 51.19
CA GLY A 16 -0.06 11.80 50.75
C GLY A 16 0.95 12.59 49.90
N ILE A 17 2.21 12.63 50.32
CA ILE A 17 3.30 13.28 49.58
C ILE A 17 3.54 12.58 48.23
N ALA A 18 3.52 11.25 48.19
CA ALA A 18 3.67 10.49 46.94
C ALA A 18 2.52 10.74 45.95
N LEU A 19 1.28 10.89 46.44
CA LEU A 19 0.12 11.24 45.60
C LEU A 19 0.22 12.65 45.04
N GLN A 20 0.62 13.64 45.85
CA GLN A 20 0.84 15.02 45.38
C GLN A 20 1.96 15.11 44.33
N ILE A 21 3.07 14.40 44.54
CA ILE A 21 4.17 14.34 43.56
C ILE A 21 3.69 13.70 42.26
N LYS A 22 2.87 12.64 42.33
CA LYS A 22 2.31 11.97 41.16
C LYS A 22 1.34 12.86 40.38
N GLU A 23 0.48 13.60 41.06
CA GLU A 23 -0.44 14.57 40.43
C GLU A 23 0.33 15.72 39.79
N HIS A 24 1.33 16.27 40.48
CA HIS A 24 2.15 17.35 39.94
C HIS A 24 2.94 16.91 38.70
N TRP A 25 3.51 15.69 38.73
CA TRP A 25 4.17 15.09 37.58
C TRP A 25 3.20 14.83 36.42
N CYS A 26 1.96 14.44 36.71
CA CYS A 26 0.90 14.27 35.71
C CYS A 26 0.54 15.61 35.05
N CYS A 27 0.37 16.68 35.83
CA CYS A 27 0.10 18.02 35.33
C CYS A 27 1.25 18.55 34.45
N ILE A 28 2.49 18.41 34.90
CA ILE A 28 3.68 18.81 34.12
C ILE A 28 3.75 18.02 32.81
N LYS A 29 3.60 16.69 32.87
CA LYS A 29 3.58 15.83 31.68
C LYS A 29 2.47 16.25 30.72
N THR A 30 1.28 16.56 31.21
CA THR A 30 0.14 16.99 30.39
C THR A 30 0.39 18.36 29.75
N GLY A 31 0.98 19.30 30.49
CA GLY A 31 1.37 20.62 29.98
C GLY A 31 2.44 20.53 28.90
N VAL A 32 3.50 19.74 29.14
CA VAL A 32 4.58 19.50 28.17
C VAL A 32 4.05 18.81 26.92
N VAL A 33 3.19 17.80 27.05
CA VAL A 33 2.57 17.12 25.90
C VAL A 33 1.70 18.09 25.10
N LYS A 34 0.88 18.93 25.76
CA LYS A 34 0.08 19.96 25.05
C LYS A 34 0.95 20.97 24.31
N PHE A 35 2.05 21.40 24.92
CA PHE A 35 2.99 22.32 24.29
C PHE A 35 3.69 21.67 23.07
N LEU A 36 4.22 20.46 23.24
CA LEU A 36 4.84 19.69 22.15
C LEU A 36 3.85 19.43 21.01
N LEU A 37 2.60 19.06 21.32
CA LEU A 37 1.55 18.90 20.31
C LEU A 37 1.25 20.21 19.58
N ARG A 38 1.26 21.36 20.28
CA ARG A 38 1.03 22.66 19.66
C ARG A 38 2.13 23.02 18.66
N VAL A 39 3.38 22.72 19.01
CA VAL A 39 4.55 22.93 18.14
C VAL A 39 4.58 21.92 16.99
N TYR A 40 4.17 20.66 17.23
CA TYR A 40 4.11 19.61 16.21
C TYR A 40 2.94 19.78 15.23
N ARG A 41 1.83 20.40 15.65
CA ARG A 41 0.62 20.58 14.82
C ARG A 41 0.86 21.19 13.44
N PRO A 42 1.62 22.30 13.26
CA PRO A 42 1.91 22.83 11.93
C PRO A 42 2.73 21.84 11.08
N LEU A 43 3.68 21.13 11.68
CA LEU A 43 4.47 20.12 11.00
C LEU A 43 3.60 18.92 10.56
N ASP A 44 2.72 18.44 11.43
CA ASP A 44 1.75 17.38 11.14
C ASP A 44 0.79 17.76 9.99
N ASN A 45 0.43 19.04 9.87
CA ASN A 45 -0.36 19.52 8.74
C ASN A 45 0.43 19.53 7.42
N LEU A 46 1.71 19.93 7.47
CA LEU A 46 2.60 19.87 6.31
C LEU A 46 2.86 18.42 5.87
N GLU A 47 3.14 17.53 6.82
CA GLU A 47 3.30 16.10 6.55
C GLU A 47 2.05 15.53 5.89
N ARG A 48 0.85 15.87 6.38
CA ARG A 48 -0.42 15.44 5.78
C ARG A 48 -0.64 16.02 4.37
N ALA A 49 -0.35 17.29 4.16
CA ALA A 49 -0.44 17.91 2.84
C ALA A 49 0.52 17.25 1.84
N MET A 50 1.74 16.92 2.27
CA MET A 50 2.71 16.19 1.46
C MET A 50 2.23 14.77 1.14
N MET A 51 1.68 14.05 2.13
CA MET A 51 1.11 12.72 1.94
C MET A 51 -0.12 12.72 0.99
N GLN A 52 -0.86 13.83 0.87
CA GLN A 52 -1.95 13.95 -0.11
C GLN A 52 -1.45 13.96 -1.56
N LEU A 53 -0.24 14.46 -1.81
CA LEU A 53 0.41 14.44 -3.12
C LEU A 53 1.06 13.08 -3.37
N GLN A 54 0.24 12.05 -3.62
CA GLN A 54 0.67 10.65 -3.68
C GLN A 54 1.87 10.41 -4.60
N ASN A 55 1.86 10.92 -5.84
CA ASN A 55 2.93 10.69 -6.82
C ASN A 55 4.25 11.38 -6.42
N LEU A 56 4.17 12.58 -5.84
CA LEU A 56 5.36 13.29 -5.38
C LEU A 56 5.94 12.61 -4.13
N TRP A 57 5.05 12.17 -3.23
CA TRP A 57 5.42 11.45 -2.01
C TRP A 57 6.10 10.11 -2.33
N THR A 58 5.59 9.33 -3.28
CA THR A 58 6.22 8.07 -3.70
C THR A 58 7.59 8.31 -4.31
N MET A 59 7.72 9.29 -5.20
CA MET A 59 9.00 9.66 -5.81
C MET A 59 10.05 10.07 -4.77
N ILE A 60 9.67 10.88 -3.78
CA ILE A 60 10.58 11.30 -2.70
C ILE A 60 11.02 10.09 -1.86
N ASN A 61 10.11 9.16 -1.51
CA ASN A 61 10.48 7.95 -0.79
C ASN A 61 11.40 7.03 -1.59
N GLN A 62 11.15 6.86 -2.89
CA GLN A 62 12.02 6.09 -3.79
C GLN A 62 13.41 6.72 -3.89
N MET A 63 13.48 8.03 -4.12
CA MET A 63 14.73 8.77 -4.18
C MET A 63 15.52 8.66 -2.86
N MET A 64 14.85 8.85 -1.72
CA MET A 64 15.49 8.74 -0.40
C MET A 64 16.02 7.33 -0.15
N PHE A 65 15.27 6.27 -0.51
CA PHE A 65 15.77 4.90 -0.40
C PHE A 65 16.96 4.64 -1.32
N PHE A 66 16.93 5.13 -2.56
CA PHE A 66 18.02 4.93 -3.51
C PHE A 66 19.29 5.64 -3.07
N ILE A 67 19.18 6.81 -2.44
CA ILE A 67 20.32 7.49 -1.81
C ILE A 67 20.90 6.62 -0.67
N LEU A 68 20.07 5.95 0.14
CA LEU A 68 20.59 5.02 1.16
C LEU A 68 21.33 3.84 0.51
N CYS A 69 20.81 3.29 -0.58
CA CYS A 69 21.46 2.22 -1.35
C CYS A 69 22.78 2.68 -1.97
N ASP A 70 22.83 3.89 -2.56
CA ASP A 70 24.04 4.49 -3.14
C ASP A 70 25.15 4.55 -2.08
N LEU A 71 24.82 5.06 -0.89
CA LEU A 71 25.79 5.23 0.21
C LEU A 71 26.34 3.90 0.75
N VAL A 72 25.57 2.81 0.69
CA VAL A 72 25.96 1.50 1.22
C VAL A 72 26.66 0.64 0.17
N LEU A 73 26.13 0.60 -1.06
CA LEU A 73 26.53 -0.39 -2.07
C LEU A 73 27.45 0.19 -3.16
N VAL A 74 27.42 1.50 -3.39
CA VAL A 74 28.19 2.15 -4.47
C VAL A 74 28.77 3.48 -3.97
N PRO A 75 29.68 3.45 -2.97
CA PRO A 75 30.26 4.68 -2.44
C PRO A 75 31.09 5.40 -3.51
N GLY A 76 30.79 6.68 -3.73
CA GLY A 76 31.61 7.59 -4.56
C GLY A 76 31.06 7.89 -5.96
N GLN A 77 30.02 7.19 -6.43
CA GLN A 77 29.32 7.59 -7.66
C GLN A 77 28.28 8.66 -7.31
N ARG A 78 28.32 9.80 -8.00
CA ARG A 78 27.31 10.88 -7.84
C ARG A 78 26.14 10.58 -8.76
N VAL A 79 24.93 10.97 -8.37
CA VAL A 79 23.67 10.95 -9.16
C VAL A 79 23.19 9.60 -9.69
N THR A 80 23.74 8.46 -9.22
CA THR A 80 23.29 7.11 -9.58
C THR A 80 21.82 6.85 -9.28
N CYS A 81 21.33 7.27 -8.11
CA CYS A 81 19.91 7.18 -7.75
C CYS A 81 18.98 7.81 -8.81
N LEU A 82 19.30 9.00 -9.33
CA LEU A 82 18.45 9.70 -10.30
C LEU A 82 18.37 8.94 -11.62
N TYR A 83 19.50 8.45 -12.13
CA TYR A 83 19.53 7.63 -13.35
C TYR A 83 18.72 6.34 -13.17
N THR A 84 18.88 5.67 -12.02
CA THR A 84 18.15 4.42 -11.75
C THR A 84 16.66 4.64 -11.65
N LEU A 85 16.24 5.72 -10.99
CA LEU A 85 14.83 6.08 -10.87
C LEU A 85 14.22 6.42 -12.23
N MET A 86 14.94 7.19 -13.05
CA MET A 86 14.48 7.56 -14.39
C MET A 86 14.37 6.33 -15.30
N PHE A 87 15.34 5.42 -15.27
CA PHE A 87 15.30 4.16 -16.00
C PHE A 87 14.11 3.28 -15.57
N TYR A 88 13.87 3.16 -14.27
CA TYR A 88 12.73 2.40 -13.75
C TYR A 88 11.38 3.04 -14.11
N ASN A 89 11.28 4.36 -14.11
CA ASN A 89 10.08 5.07 -14.58
C ASN A 89 9.78 4.82 -16.06
N VAL A 90 10.81 4.74 -16.91
CA VAL A 90 10.63 4.36 -18.32
C VAL A 90 10.09 2.93 -18.42
N ILE A 91 10.62 2.00 -17.62
CA ILE A 91 10.08 0.62 -17.58
C ILE A 91 8.64 0.61 -17.07
N ALA A 92 8.31 1.34 -16.01
CA ALA A 92 6.95 1.42 -15.47
C ALA A 92 5.97 2.00 -16.50
N TYR A 93 6.38 3.02 -17.25
CA TYR A 93 5.61 3.56 -18.37
C TYR A 93 5.34 2.49 -19.43
N CYS A 94 6.37 1.73 -19.82
CA CYS A 94 6.20 0.64 -20.77
C CYS A 94 5.23 -0.44 -20.29
N VAL A 95 5.34 -0.84 -19.03
CA VAL A 95 4.44 -1.82 -18.41
C VAL A 95 3.01 -1.28 -18.33
N SER A 96 2.84 0.01 -17.99
CA SER A 96 1.52 0.66 -17.95
C SER A 96 0.87 0.69 -19.33
N TYR A 97 1.64 1.01 -20.38
CA TYR A 97 1.14 1.02 -21.75
C TYR A 97 0.75 -0.39 -22.21
N ILE A 98 1.57 -1.40 -21.92
CA ILE A 98 1.26 -2.80 -22.21
C ILE A 98 -0.01 -3.24 -21.47
N LYS A 99 -0.14 -2.87 -20.19
CA LYS A 99 -1.35 -3.14 -19.39
C LYS A 99 -2.59 -2.54 -20.04
N GLU A 100 -2.53 -1.26 -20.43
CA GLU A 100 -3.64 -0.58 -21.11
C GLU A 100 -4.01 -1.26 -22.44
N LEU A 101 -3.01 -1.74 -23.20
CA LEU A 101 -3.26 -2.52 -24.41
C LEU A 101 -3.98 -3.83 -24.11
N ILE A 102 -3.57 -4.57 -23.08
CA ILE A 102 -4.18 -5.85 -22.69
C ILE A 102 -5.63 -5.66 -22.21
N GLU A 103 -5.91 -4.59 -21.46
CA GLU A 103 -7.24 -4.29 -20.90
C GLU A 103 -8.25 -3.79 -21.94
N LYS A 104 -7.83 -3.39 -23.15
CA LYS A 104 -8.76 -3.03 -24.23
C LYS A 104 -9.49 -4.27 -24.74
N GLU A 105 -10.79 -4.34 -24.50
CA GLU A 105 -11.64 -5.50 -24.85
C GLU A 105 -11.80 -5.72 -26.36
N ASP A 106 -11.69 -4.67 -27.18
CA ASP A 106 -11.94 -4.74 -28.63
C ASP A 106 -10.67 -4.93 -29.46
N TRP A 107 -10.06 -6.11 -29.36
CA TRP A 107 -9.03 -6.58 -30.30
C TRP A 107 -9.55 -6.85 -31.70
N SER A 108 -10.86 -6.66 -31.93
CA SER A 108 -11.47 -6.85 -33.23
C SER A 108 -10.95 -5.80 -34.24
N PRO A 109 -10.37 -6.23 -35.36
CA PRO A 109 -9.87 -5.32 -36.40
C PRO A 109 -11.02 -4.69 -37.23
N TYR A 110 -12.27 -5.06 -36.95
CA TYR A 110 -13.44 -4.63 -37.70
C TYR A 110 -14.30 -3.69 -36.86
N VAL A 111 -14.76 -2.60 -37.48
CA VAL A 111 -15.75 -1.69 -36.89
C VAL A 111 -17.10 -1.95 -37.55
N HIS A 112 -18.09 -2.29 -36.72
CA HIS A 112 -19.49 -2.48 -37.14
C HIS A 112 -20.22 -1.14 -37.16
N ILE A 113 -21.07 -0.90 -38.17
CA ILE A 113 -21.83 0.37 -38.32
C ILE A 113 -22.94 0.49 -37.27
N THR A 114 -23.50 -0.65 -36.83
CA THR A 114 -24.52 -0.74 -35.77
C THR A 114 -24.30 -2.04 -34.99
N GLU A 115 -24.60 -2.07 -33.68
CA GLU A 115 -24.41 -3.26 -32.81
C GLU A 115 -25.02 -4.57 -33.36
N HIS A 116 -26.07 -4.47 -34.19
CA HIS A 116 -26.78 -5.63 -34.73
C HIS A 116 -26.55 -5.90 -36.23
N SER A 117 -25.68 -5.15 -36.92
CA SER A 117 -25.42 -5.38 -38.35
C SER A 117 -24.03 -5.96 -38.61
N ASN A 118 -23.99 -6.99 -39.46
CA ASN A 118 -22.75 -7.60 -39.95
C ASN A 118 -22.07 -6.74 -41.05
N ILE A 119 -22.55 -5.52 -41.28
CA ILE A 119 -22.02 -4.63 -42.32
C ILE A 119 -20.77 -3.96 -41.78
N LYS A 120 -19.62 -4.39 -42.30
CA LYS A 120 -18.30 -3.87 -41.96
C LYS A 120 -18.09 -2.52 -42.66
N HIS A 121 -17.70 -1.48 -41.91
CA HIS A 121 -17.24 -0.25 -42.53
C HIS A 121 -15.74 -0.38 -42.85
N LEU A 122 -15.42 -0.80 -44.08
CA LEU A 122 -14.04 -1.11 -44.50
C LEU A 122 -13.08 0.06 -44.24
N ALA A 123 -13.50 1.30 -44.56
CA ALA A 123 -12.68 2.49 -44.37
C ALA A 123 -12.44 2.83 -42.88
N MET A 124 -13.43 2.58 -42.01
CA MET A 124 -13.28 2.85 -40.56
C MET A 124 -12.47 1.74 -39.87
N SER A 125 -12.57 0.51 -40.38
CA SER A 125 -11.74 -0.62 -39.94
C SER A 125 -10.27 -0.40 -40.34
N ALA A 126 -10.00 -0.01 -41.58
CA ALA A 126 -8.65 0.29 -42.06
C ALA A 126 -8.01 1.45 -41.28
N THR A 127 -8.75 2.53 -41.01
CA THR A 127 -8.25 3.66 -40.22
C THR A 127 -8.00 3.28 -38.75
N LYS A 128 -8.87 2.48 -38.12
CA LYS A 128 -8.63 1.93 -36.77
C LYS A 128 -7.30 1.15 -36.72
N ILE A 129 -7.08 0.25 -37.69
CA ILE A 129 -5.83 -0.53 -37.78
C ILE A 129 -4.62 0.41 -37.91
N VAL A 130 -4.66 1.36 -38.85
CA VAL A 130 -3.53 2.30 -39.05
C VAL A 130 -3.26 3.10 -37.79
N LEU A 131 -4.28 3.58 -37.08
CA LEU A 131 -4.12 4.33 -35.83
C LEU A 131 -3.49 3.47 -34.72
N GLU A 132 -3.94 2.23 -34.52
CA GLU A 132 -3.38 1.34 -33.49
C GLU A 132 -1.92 0.96 -33.80
N TRP A 133 -1.59 0.68 -35.07
CA TRP A 133 -0.20 0.44 -35.47
C TRP A 133 0.68 1.69 -35.33
N THR A 134 0.14 2.87 -35.64
CA THR A 134 0.88 4.13 -35.45
C THR A 134 1.19 4.37 -33.98
N LYS A 135 0.25 4.09 -33.07
CA LYS A 135 0.50 4.15 -31.61
C LYS A 135 1.58 3.16 -31.18
N ALA A 136 1.53 1.92 -31.66
CA ALA A 136 2.54 0.91 -31.33
C ALA A 136 3.94 1.29 -31.84
N VAL A 137 4.04 1.77 -33.10
CA VAL A 137 5.31 2.20 -33.70
C VAL A 137 5.86 3.43 -32.98
N THR A 138 5.03 4.45 -32.73
CA THR A 138 5.46 5.64 -31.98
C THR A 138 5.92 5.27 -30.57
N PHE A 139 5.22 4.39 -29.87
CA PHE A 139 5.65 3.87 -28.57
C PHE A 139 7.04 3.20 -28.66
N ILE A 140 7.26 2.28 -29.59
CA ILE A 140 8.57 1.61 -29.77
C ILE A 140 9.67 2.64 -30.07
N ILE A 141 9.41 3.60 -30.97
CA ILE A 141 10.36 4.66 -31.30
C ILE A 141 10.70 5.49 -30.07
N THR A 142 9.70 5.90 -29.26
CA THR A 142 9.96 6.66 -28.03
C THR A 142 10.78 5.88 -27.02
N VAL A 143 10.52 4.59 -26.84
CA VAL A 143 11.29 3.74 -25.91
C VAL A 143 12.74 3.58 -26.38
N VAL A 144 12.94 3.26 -27.66
CA VAL A 144 14.29 3.12 -28.23
C VAL A 144 15.04 4.45 -28.16
N PHE A 145 14.39 5.56 -28.49
CA PHE A 145 15.00 6.89 -28.41
C PHE A 145 15.36 7.25 -26.97
N MET A 146 14.49 7.01 -25.98
CA MET A 146 14.80 7.24 -24.57
C MET A 146 15.98 6.39 -24.10
N LEU A 147 15.99 5.09 -24.42
CA LEU A 147 17.11 4.20 -24.09
C LEU A 147 18.41 4.62 -24.77
N LEU A 148 18.34 5.11 -26.01
CA LEU A 148 19.50 5.65 -26.73
C LEU A 148 20.00 6.95 -26.12
N VAL A 149 19.10 7.89 -25.75
CA VAL A 149 19.47 9.13 -25.06
C VAL A 149 20.18 8.80 -23.75
N PHE A 150 19.67 7.83 -22.97
CA PHE A 150 20.37 7.39 -21.76
C PHE A 150 21.71 6.73 -22.06
N GLY A 151 21.78 5.87 -23.07
CA GLY A 151 23.00 5.18 -23.47
C GLY A 151 24.08 6.09 -24.07
N LEU A 152 23.70 7.21 -24.68
CA LEU A 152 24.60 8.16 -25.35
C LEU A 152 25.01 9.35 -24.48
N GLU A 153 24.27 9.66 -23.40
CA GLU A 153 24.70 10.68 -22.46
C GLU A 153 25.98 10.25 -21.72
N GLN A 154 26.98 11.15 -21.64
CA GLN A 154 28.21 10.99 -20.86
C GLN A 154 27.97 10.67 -19.36
N GLY A 155 26.74 10.83 -18.86
CA GLY A 155 26.33 10.41 -17.53
C GLY A 155 26.52 8.92 -17.25
N LEU A 156 26.55 8.07 -18.30
CA LEU A 156 26.77 6.64 -18.15
C LEU A 156 28.24 6.23 -17.98
N GLU A 157 29.20 7.13 -18.23
CA GLU A 157 30.64 6.80 -18.09
C GLU A 157 30.99 6.38 -16.64
N ASN A 158 30.27 6.94 -15.66
CA ASN A 158 30.42 6.63 -14.25
C ASN A 158 29.30 5.73 -13.67
N TYR A 159 28.29 5.38 -14.47
CA TYR A 159 27.15 4.56 -14.03
C TYR A 159 27.49 3.07 -14.15
N LYS A 160 27.96 2.49 -13.04
CA LYS A 160 28.25 1.05 -12.96
C LYS A 160 27.57 0.49 -11.72
N PRO A 161 26.26 0.22 -11.77
CA PRO A 161 25.53 -0.32 -10.63
C PRO A 161 25.99 -1.75 -10.36
N THR A 162 26.17 -2.08 -9.07
CA THR A 162 26.42 -3.46 -8.67
C THR A 162 25.14 -4.28 -8.79
N LEU A 163 25.26 -5.60 -9.01
CA LEU A 163 24.08 -6.49 -9.09
C LEU A 163 23.22 -6.43 -7.82
N LEU A 164 23.86 -6.27 -6.65
CA LEU A 164 23.14 -6.11 -5.39
C LEU A 164 22.34 -4.80 -5.38
N TYR A 165 22.95 -3.70 -5.83
CA TYR A 165 22.27 -2.41 -5.93
C TYR A 165 21.03 -2.51 -6.81
N THR A 166 21.14 -3.12 -8.00
CA THR A 166 20.00 -3.27 -8.91
C THR A 166 18.91 -4.15 -8.32
N ILE A 167 19.23 -5.26 -7.65
CA ILE A 167 18.24 -6.14 -7.02
C ILE A 167 17.45 -5.39 -5.93
N PHE A 168 18.14 -4.70 -5.02
CA PHE A 168 17.46 -4.03 -3.90
C PHE A 168 16.66 -2.79 -4.33
N THR A 169 17.21 -1.98 -5.25
CA THR A 169 16.49 -0.82 -5.77
C THR A 169 15.31 -1.23 -6.64
N TRP A 170 15.45 -2.27 -7.48
CA TRP A 170 14.35 -2.80 -8.28
C TRP A 170 13.24 -3.40 -7.42
N THR A 171 13.59 -4.23 -6.44
CA THR A 171 12.59 -4.82 -5.53
C THR A 171 11.81 -3.74 -4.76
N TYR A 172 12.50 -2.71 -4.25
CA TYR A 172 11.82 -1.59 -3.61
C TYR A 172 10.94 -0.80 -4.58
N TYR A 173 11.41 -0.58 -5.81
CA TYR A 173 10.65 0.12 -6.85
C TYR A 173 9.36 -0.64 -7.23
N LEU A 174 9.45 -1.96 -7.46
CA LEU A 174 8.30 -2.82 -7.76
C LEU A 174 7.21 -2.75 -6.66
N ILE A 175 7.61 -2.67 -5.40
CA ILE A 175 6.67 -2.64 -4.27
C ILE A 175 6.05 -1.24 -4.08
N THR A 176 6.72 -0.19 -4.55
CA THR A 176 6.28 1.21 -4.34
C THR A 176 5.47 1.78 -5.50
N GLU A 177 5.75 1.35 -6.72
CA GLU A 177 5.19 1.93 -7.94
C GLU A 177 3.76 1.45 -8.22
N LYS A 178 2.86 2.37 -8.60
CA LYS A 178 1.42 2.12 -8.66
C LYS A 178 1.07 1.02 -9.65
N VAL A 179 1.69 1.03 -10.83
CA VAL A 179 1.46 0.06 -11.90
C VAL A 179 1.71 -1.37 -11.41
N PHE A 180 2.81 -1.57 -10.68
CA PHE A 180 3.19 -2.88 -10.16
C PHE A 180 2.35 -3.30 -8.95
N ILE A 181 1.93 -2.35 -8.09
CA ILE A 181 0.97 -2.63 -7.01
C ILE A 181 -0.35 -3.15 -7.60
N GLU A 182 -0.89 -2.50 -8.63
CA GLU A 182 -2.12 -2.94 -9.28
C GLU A 182 -1.96 -4.31 -9.95
N LEU A 183 -0.84 -4.55 -10.64
CA LEU A 183 -0.54 -5.85 -11.23
C LEU A 183 -0.45 -6.94 -10.15
N SER A 184 0.19 -6.64 -9.01
CA SER A 184 0.30 -7.56 -7.89
C SER A 184 -1.06 -7.85 -7.26
N LEU A 185 -1.96 -6.86 -7.18
CA LEU A 185 -3.31 -7.04 -6.66
C LEU A 185 -4.13 -7.95 -7.59
N SER A 186 -4.10 -7.72 -8.91
CA SER A 186 -4.77 -8.59 -9.88
C SER A 186 -4.27 -10.03 -9.79
N PHE A 187 -2.95 -10.21 -9.65
CA PHE A 187 -2.34 -11.53 -9.50
C PHE A 187 -2.73 -12.24 -8.19
N ILE A 188 -2.72 -11.52 -7.06
CA ILE A 188 -3.13 -12.08 -5.76
C ILE A 188 -4.62 -12.43 -5.76
N THR A 189 -5.46 -11.57 -6.37
CA THR A 189 -6.91 -11.82 -6.49
C THR A 189 -7.21 -13.06 -7.31
N TYR A 190 -6.41 -13.31 -8.36
CA TYR A 190 -6.52 -14.54 -9.15
C TYR A 190 -6.18 -15.80 -8.34
N LEU A 191 -5.25 -15.71 -7.38
CA LEU A 191 -4.86 -16.84 -6.53
C LEU A 191 -5.90 -17.21 -5.46
N GLN A 192 -6.83 -16.30 -5.13
CA GLN A 192 -7.87 -16.48 -4.09
C GLN A 192 -7.30 -17.09 -2.79
N ILE A 193 -6.37 -16.36 -2.17
CA ILE A 193 -5.66 -16.86 -0.99
C ILE A 193 -6.62 -16.93 0.19
N SER A 194 -6.81 -18.14 0.74
CA SER A 194 -7.75 -18.37 1.84
C SER A 194 -7.43 -17.51 3.07
N TYR A 195 -6.16 -17.26 3.38
CA TYR A 195 -5.84 -16.45 4.56
C TYR A 195 -6.34 -15.00 4.51
N LEU A 196 -6.58 -14.44 3.31
CA LEU A 196 -6.93 -13.04 3.13
C LEU A 196 -8.43 -12.76 3.11
N ASP A 197 -9.30 -13.76 3.29
CA ASP A 197 -10.77 -13.59 3.37
C ASP A 197 -11.37 -12.76 2.21
N ASN A 198 -10.74 -12.87 1.02
CA ASN A 198 -10.96 -12.03 -0.15
C ASN A 198 -10.81 -10.51 0.08
N LEU A 199 -10.36 -10.06 1.24
CA LEU A 199 -10.03 -8.65 1.57
C LEU A 199 -8.67 -8.23 0.97
N GLU A 200 -8.26 -8.83 -0.14
CA GLU A 200 -6.95 -8.63 -0.78
C GLU A 200 -6.77 -7.17 -1.21
N SER A 201 -7.86 -6.52 -1.65
CA SER A 201 -7.89 -5.10 -2.00
C SER A 201 -7.46 -4.16 -0.86
N LEU A 202 -7.66 -4.56 0.39
CA LEU A 202 -7.29 -3.78 1.59
C LEU A 202 -5.95 -4.22 2.17
N TRP A 203 -5.67 -5.52 2.17
CA TRP A 203 -4.45 -6.08 2.75
C TRP A 203 -3.21 -5.83 1.90
N VAL A 204 -3.31 -5.97 0.57
CA VAL A 204 -2.16 -5.87 -0.33
C VAL A 204 -1.45 -4.51 -0.18
N PRO A 205 -2.15 -3.35 -0.22
CA PRO A 205 -1.50 -2.05 0.00
C PRO A 205 -0.80 -1.95 1.36
N VAL A 206 -1.41 -2.46 2.44
CA VAL A 206 -0.81 -2.44 3.78
C VAL A 206 0.45 -3.30 3.84
N ILE A 207 0.40 -4.52 3.30
CA ILE A 207 1.54 -5.45 3.30
C ILE A 207 2.71 -4.87 2.49
N MET A 208 2.44 -4.32 1.31
CA MET A 208 3.45 -3.69 0.45
C MET A 208 4.07 -2.46 1.11
N GLN A 209 3.28 -1.63 1.79
CA GLN A 209 3.83 -0.44 2.47
C GLN A 209 4.63 -0.81 3.72
N VAL A 210 4.17 -1.77 4.52
CA VAL A 210 4.91 -2.24 5.70
C VAL A 210 6.22 -2.92 5.28
N SER A 211 6.21 -3.71 4.21
CA SER A 211 7.43 -4.34 3.70
C SER A 211 8.46 -3.29 3.23
N THR A 212 8.04 -2.19 2.59
CA THR A 212 8.95 -1.10 2.22
C THR A 212 9.59 -0.40 3.43
N ALA A 213 8.84 -0.23 4.51
CA ALA A 213 9.36 0.33 5.76
C ALA A 213 10.38 -0.62 6.41
N ILE A 214 10.12 -1.93 6.40
CA ILE A 214 11.05 -2.96 6.90
C ILE A 214 12.34 -2.97 6.08
N ILE A 215 12.25 -2.99 4.75
CA ILE A 215 13.43 -2.96 3.86
C ILE A 215 14.25 -1.69 4.12
N SER A 216 13.60 -0.53 4.25
CA SER A 216 14.28 0.73 4.56
C SER A 216 14.96 0.73 5.92
N LEU A 217 14.34 0.12 6.93
CA LEU A 217 14.92 -0.02 8.26
C LEU A 217 16.15 -0.92 8.26
N LEU A 218 16.11 -2.03 7.50
CA LEU A 218 17.25 -2.93 7.34
C LEU A 218 18.43 -2.21 6.67
N PHE A 219 18.17 -1.39 5.65
CA PHE A 219 19.21 -0.58 4.99
C PHE A 219 19.72 0.59 5.84
N ALA A 220 18.93 1.07 6.80
CA ALA A 220 19.39 2.10 7.73
C ALA A 220 20.50 1.61 8.67
N ILE A 221 20.57 0.30 8.96
CA ILE A 221 21.58 -0.28 9.87
C ILE A 221 23.00 -0.12 9.29
N PRO A 222 23.31 -0.56 8.05
CA PRO A 222 24.61 -0.31 7.43
C PRO A 222 24.98 1.18 7.32
N VAL A 223 24.01 2.06 7.05
CA VAL A 223 24.26 3.51 6.97
C VAL A 223 24.72 4.09 8.31
N LEU A 224 24.15 3.59 9.42
CA LEU A 224 24.56 3.97 10.76
C LEU A 224 26.02 3.57 11.05
N LEU A 225 26.42 2.37 10.61
CA LEU A 225 27.81 1.89 10.75
C LEU A 225 28.80 2.75 9.96
N ASN A 226 28.39 3.26 8.80
CA ASN A 226 29.21 4.14 7.95
C ASN A 226 29.31 5.59 8.49
N SER A 227 28.83 5.87 9.71
CA SER A 227 28.90 7.18 10.39
C SER A 227 28.21 8.34 9.67
N GLN A 228 27.28 8.07 8.73
CA GLN A 228 26.54 9.09 7.99
C GLN A 228 25.18 9.43 8.65
N TYR A 229 25.24 10.05 9.83
CA TYR A 229 24.06 10.29 10.67
C TYR A 229 22.98 11.16 10.02
N LYS A 230 23.33 12.12 9.14
CA LYS A 230 22.34 13.00 8.48
C LYS A 230 21.43 12.21 7.55
N CYS A 231 22.00 11.40 6.67
CA CYS A 231 21.26 10.56 5.73
C CYS A 231 20.47 9.47 6.47
N PHE A 232 21.04 8.91 7.54
CA PHE A 232 20.34 7.97 8.42
C PHE A 232 19.07 8.58 9.04
N LEU A 233 19.17 9.77 9.65
CA LEU A 233 18.02 10.42 10.27
C LEU A 233 16.94 10.78 9.25
N LEU A 234 17.34 11.34 8.09
CA LEU A 234 16.40 11.67 7.03
C LEU A 234 15.74 10.41 6.43
N GLY A 235 16.50 9.33 6.25
CA GLY A 235 16.02 8.06 5.75
C GLY A 235 15.00 7.41 6.68
N ILE A 236 15.28 7.34 7.99
CA ILE A 236 14.33 6.81 8.98
C ILE A 236 13.08 7.69 9.06
N TYR A 237 13.24 9.01 9.09
CA TYR A 237 12.11 9.91 9.19
C TYR A 237 11.15 9.77 7.99
N ASN A 238 11.67 9.80 6.76
CA ASN A 238 10.83 9.70 5.57
C ASN A 238 10.36 8.27 5.28
N ASN A 239 11.31 7.35 5.07
CA ASN A 239 11.00 6.01 4.55
C ASN A 239 10.41 5.06 5.61
N VAL A 240 10.57 5.35 6.90
CA VAL A 240 10.02 4.54 7.99
C VAL A 240 8.90 5.28 8.71
N TYR A 241 9.18 6.41 9.37
CA TYR A 241 8.16 7.09 10.20
C TYR A 241 7.01 7.64 9.36
N LEU A 242 7.28 8.50 8.38
CA LEU A 242 6.22 9.08 7.55
C LEU A 242 5.52 8.01 6.69
N ARG A 243 6.26 6.99 6.22
CA ARG A 243 5.67 5.85 5.51
C ARG A 243 4.67 5.08 6.38
N LEU A 244 5.04 4.71 7.60
CA LEU A 244 4.14 4.01 8.54
C LEU A 244 2.95 4.90 8.94
N LYS A 245 3.18 6.21 9.09
CA LYS A 245 2.14 7.19 9.35
C LYS A 245 1.12 7.23 8.21
N ASP A 246 1.57 7.29 6.95
CA ASP A 246 0.71 7.24 5.77
C ASP A 246 -0.12 5.95 5.72
N THR A 247 0.53 4.80 5.92
CA THR A 247 -0.13 3.49 5.98
C THR A 247 -1.20 3.45 7.07
N TYR A 248 -0.89 3.99 8.25
CA TYR A 248 -1.82 4.00 9.37
C TYR A 248 -3.09 4.80 9.06
N TYR A 249 -2.94 6.03 8.55
CA TYR A 249 -4.07 6.92 8.30
C TYR A 249 -4.91 6.50 7.10
N LYS A 250 -4.29 6.05 6.00
CA LYS A 250 -5.02 5.75 4.76
C LYS A 250 -5.51 4.30 4.69
N SER A 251 -4.65 3.34 4.95
CA SER A 251 -4.95 1.94 4.61
C SER A 251 -5.31 1.11 5.83
N PHE A 252 -4.63 1.32 6.95
CA PHE A 252 -4.86 0.52 8.15
C PHE A 252 -6.16 0.88 8.86
N ASN A 253 -6.47 2.17 8.99
CA ASN A 253 -7.73 2.60 9.60
C ASN A 253 -8.94 2.06 8.81
N ASP A 254 -8.90 2.19 7.49
CA ASP A 254 -9.94 1.66 6.59
C ASP A 254 -10.03 0.13 6.68
N LEU A 255 -8.90 -0.59 6.69
CA LEU A 255 -8.92 -2.04 6.89
C LEU A 255 -9.51 -2.42 8.25
N ASN A 256 -9.19 -1.68 9.31
CA ASN A 256 -9.65 -2.00 10.66
C ASN A 256 -11.15 -1.71 10.84
N THR A 257 -11.66 -0.61 10.28
CA THR A 257 -13.10 -0.30 10.33
C THR A 257 -13.91 -1.36 9.59
N GLU A 258 -13.53 -1.68 8.36
CA GLU A 258 -14.22 -2.70 7.55
C GLU A 258 -14.11 -4.09 8.18
N ARG A 259 -12.95 -4.45 8.72
CA ARG A 259 -12.76 -5.72 9.44
C ARG A 259 -13.62 -5.78 10.70
N ASN A 260 -13.76 -4.68 11.44
CA ASN A 260 -14.59 -4.64 12.64
C ASN A 260 -16.08 -4.78 12.30
N ILE A 261 -16.55 -4.17 11.21
CA ILE A 261 -17.89 -4.38 10.68
C ILE A 261 -18.06 -5.85 10.28
N LEU A 262 -17.09 -6.45 9.61
CA LEU A 262 -17.23 -7.84 9.18
C LEU A 262 -17.19 -8.83 10.36
N LYS A 263 -16.41 -8.58 11.42
CA LYS A 263 -16.26 -9.48 12.59
C LYS A 263 -17.57 -9.93 13.24
N GLN A 264 -18.65 -9.15 13.12
CA GLN A 264 -19.97 -9.53 13.64
C GLN A 264 -20.61 -10.70 12.86
N TYR A 265 -20.20 -10.94 11.62
CA TYR A 265 -20.68 -12.04 10.78
C TYR A 265 -19.81 -13.29 10.98
N ARG A 266 -20.46 -14.41 11.33
CA ARG A 266 -19.81 -15.71 11.57
C ARG A 266 -19.21 -16.27 10.28
N TYR A 267 -18.02 -16.85 10.37
CA TYR A 267 -17.44 -17.65 9.29
C TYR A 267 -18.21 -18.96 9.07
N ALA A 268 -18.41 -19.31 7.80
CA ALA A 268 -18.89 -20.64 7.44
C ALA A 268 -17.80 -21.68 7.69
N THR A 269 -18.16 -22.78 8.34
CA THR A 269 -17.25 -23.93 8.50
C THR A 269 -17.07 -24.67 7.17
N ARG A 270 -15.97 -25.43 7.03
CA ARG A 270 -15.72 -26.19 5.79
C ARG A 270 -16.85 -27.15 5.46
N ASP A 271 -17.41 -27.81 6.47
CA ASP A 271 -18.53 -28.75 6.28
C ASP A 271 -19.80 -28.03 5.82
N GLU A 272 -20.09 -26.84 6.34
CA GLU A 272 -21.19 -26.00 5.87
C GLU A 272 -20.96 -25.52 4.44
N LEU A 273 -19.76 -25.09 4.10
CA LEU A 273 -19.41 -24.68 2.72
C LEU A 273 -19.60 -25.82 1.72
N VAL A 274 -19.16 -27.03 2.06
CA VAL A 274 -19.36 -28.23 1.22
C VAL A 274 -20.83 -28.63 1.12
N LYS A 275 -21.63 -28.40 2.18
CA LYS A 275 -23.07 -28.70 2.16
C LYS A 275 -23.86 -27.69 1.32
N PHE A 276 -23.46 -26.41 1.34
CA PHE A 276 -24.11 -25.38 0.54
C PHE A 276 -23.70 -25.46 -0.94
N ASP A 277 -22.45 -25.86 -1.24
CA ASP A 277 -21.87 -26.06 -2.59
C ASP A 277 -22.35 -25.05 -3.64
N ASP A 278 -22.37 -23.76 -3.25
CA ASP A 278 -22.94 -22.68 -4.05
C ASP A 278 -21.87 -21.64 -4.43
N VAL A 279 -22.16 -20.87 -5.48
CA VAL A 279 -21.38 -19.71 -5.89
C VAL A 279 -21.86 -18.46 -5.16
N CYS A 280 -20.96 -17.51 -4.94
CA CYS A 280 -21.37 -16.24 -4.33
C CYS A 280 -22.31 -15.48 -5.28
N ALA A 281 -23.53 -15.18 -4.84
CA ALA A 281 -24.54 -14.50 -5.67
C ALA A 281 -24.15 -13.08 -6.15
N ILE A 282 -23.04 -12.52 -5.64
CA ILE A 282 -22.56 -11.18 -5.97
C ILE A 282 -21.48 -11.23 -7.05
N CYS A 283 -20.48 -12.11 -6.91
CA CYS A 283 -19.36 -12.19 -7.85
C CYS A 283 -19.35 -13.46 -8.72
N LEU A 284 -20.33 -14.35 -8.53
CA LEU A 284 -20.52 -15.60 -9.27
C LEU A 284 -19.31 -16.55 -9.25
N ASN A 285 -18.42 -16.41 -8.26
CA ASN A 285 -17.25 -17.24 -8.07
C ASN A 285 -17.49 -18.27 -6.95
N PRO A 286 -16.84 -19.45 -7.01
CA PRO A 286 -16.95 -20.46 -5.98
C PRO A 286 -16.49 -19.94 -4.61
N MET A 287 -17.17 -20.38 -3.55
CA MET A 287 -16.88 -19.95 -2.19
C MET A 287 -15.94 -20.91 -1.48
N LYS A 288 -14.68 -20.52 -1.29
CA LYS A 288 -13.72 -21.22 -0.40
C LYS A 288 -13.80 -20.73 1.05
N LEU A 289 -14.13 -19.45 1.21
CA LEU A 289 -14.34 -18.77 2.49
C LEU A 289 -15.50 -17.82 2.35
N ALA A 290 -16.42 -17.91 3.29
CA ALA A 290 -17.62 -17.11 3.27
C ALA A 290 -18.12 -16.82 4.69
N ARG A 291 -18.99 -15.84 4.78
CA ARG A 291 -19.60 -15.38 6.03
C ARG A 291 -21.11 -15.51 5.95
N PHE A 292 -21.71 -15.94 7.06
CA PHE A 292 -23.15 -16.00 7.23
C PHE A 292 -23.71 -14.65 7.64
N THR A 293 -24.80 -14.26 6.99
CA THR A 293 -25.63 -13.13 7.39
C THR A 293 -26.66 -13.57 8.45
N PRO A 294 -27.26 -12.64 9.22
CA PRO A 294 -28.35 -12.94 10.16
C PRO A 294 -29.54 -13.67 9.50
N CYS A 295 -29.77 -13.43 8.20
CA CYS A 295 -30.80 -14.09 7.42
C CYS A 295 -30.36 -15.44 6.80
N HIS A 296 -29.24 -16.02 7.29
CA HIS A 296 -28.67 -17.31 6.87
C HIS A 296 -28.22 -17.42 5.40
N HIS A 297 -28.00 -16.29 4.71
CA HIS A 297 -27.36 -16.28 3.39
C HIS A 297 -25.84 -16.19 3.52
N ILE A 298 -25.13 -16.69 2.50
CA ILE A 298 -23.68 -16.83 2.49
C ILE A 298 -23.08 -15.98 1.39
N PHE A 299 -22.03 -15.22 1.70
CA PHE A 299 -21.29 -14.39 0.75
C PHE A 299 -19.79 -14.39 1.09
N HIS A 300 -18.92 -14.10 0.11
CA HIS A 300 -17.51 -13.77 0.42
C HIS A 300 -17.45 -12.52 1.32
N GLY A 301 -16.45 -12.43 2.20
CA GLY A 301 -16.28 -11.28 3.09
C GLY A 301 -16.21 -9.95 2.34
N ASP A 302 -15.50 -9.92 1.22
CA ASP A 302 -15.34 -8.72 0.39
C ASP A 302 -16.62 -8.35 -0.39
N CYS A 303 -17.39 -9.34 -0.83
CA CYS A 303 -18.69 -9.14 -1.47
C CYS A 303 -19.72 -8.60 -0.47
N LEU A 304 -19.79 -9.20 0.72
CA LEU A 304 -20.65 -8.73 1.80
C LEU A 304 -20.33 -7.28 2.21
N ARG A 305 -19.04 -6.97 2.33
CA ARG A 305 -18.55 -5.60 2.59
C ARG A 305 -19.05 -4.61 1.53
N LYS A 306 -18.89 -4.93 0.24
CA LYS A 306 -19.39 -4.08 -0.86
C LYS A 306 -20.90 -3.89 -0.76
N CYS A 307 -21.65 -4.95 -0.46
CA CYS A 307 -23.10 -4.84 -0.24
C CYS A 307 -23.45 -3.92 0.92
N LEU A 308 -22.80 -4.05 2.08
CA LEU A 308 -23.03 -3.19 3.25
C LEU A 308 -22.75 -1.71 2.95
N LYS A 309 -21.79 -1.41 2.07
CA LYS A 309 -21.54 -0.03 1.62
C LYS A 309 -22.65 0.52 0.73
N THR A 310 -23.28 -0.33 -0.07
CA THR A 310 -24.35 0.09 -1.01
C THR A 310 -25.73 0.08 -0.36
N SER A 311 -26.04 -0.93 0.46
CA SER A 311 -27.35 -1.12 1.09
C SER A 311 -27.26 -2.01 2.33
N ASN A 312 -27.98 -1.66 3.40
CA ASN A 312 -28.07 -2.49 4.61
C ASN A 312 -29.01 -3.69 4.50
N GLN A 313 -29.34 -4.12 3.27
CA GLN A 313 -30.26 -5.21 2.99
C GLN A 313 -29.57 -6.36 2.26
N CYS A 314 -30.00 -7.59 2.56
CA CYS A 314 -29.51 -8.79 1.90
C CYS A 314 -29.89 -8.78 0.41
N PRO A 315 -28.93 -9.00 -0.52
CA PRO A 315 -29.23 -9.05 -1.96
C PRO A 315 -30.25 -10.13 -2.33
N ILE A 316 -30.27 -11.25 -1.60
CA ILE A 316 -31.10 -12.43 -1.89
C ILE A 316 -32.51 -12.25 -1.33
N CYS A 317 -32.66 -11.94 -0.04
CA CYS A 317 -33.99 -11.88 0.60
C CYS A 317 -34.50 -10.48 0.97
N LYS A 318 -33.73 -9.43 0.68
CA LYS A 318 -34.06 -8.02 0.96
C LYS A 318 -34.31 -7.65 2.44
N ARG A 319 -34.08 -8.59 3.37
CA ARG A 319 -34.12 -8.33 4.82
C ARG A 319 -32.90 -7.53 5.26
N GLU A 320 -33.08 -6.69 6.27
CA GLU A 320 -31.98 -5.91 6.85
C GLU A 320 -31.00 -6.79 7.63
N PHE A 321 -29.72 -6.37 7.68
CA PHE A 321 -28.69 -7.05 8.46
C PHE A 321 -28.76 -6.70 9.95
N VAL A 322 -29.88 -7.00 10.59
CA VAL A 322 -30.08 -6.80 12.03
C VAL A 322 -29.74 -8.09 12.77
N PHE A 323 -28.90 -8.00 13.80
CA PHE A 323 -28.67 -9.07 14.77
C PHE A 323 -29.68 -8.86 15.90
N GLU A 324 -30.65 -9.77 16.02
CA GLU A 324 -31.59 -9.80 17.16
C GLU A 324 -30.92 -10.33 18.43
#